data_AF-A0A2N8MSH6-F1
#
_entry.id   AF-A0A2N8MSH6-F1
#
_cell.length_a   1.000
_cell.length_b   1.000
_cell.length_c   1.000
_cell.angle_alpha   90.00
_cell.angle_beta   90.00
_cell.angle_gamma   90.00
#
_symmetry.space_group_name_H-M   'P 1'
#
loop_
_entity.id
_entity.type
_entity.pdbx_description
1 polymer ?
#
loop_
_entity_poly.entity_id
_entity_poly.type
_entity_poly.pdbx_seq_one_letter_code
_entity_poly.pdbx_strand_id
1 'polypeptide(L)'
;MSAVPEPTRPGPLALVRGFLSGIVIGTTLCAFVVGIIIEYVPLIIAGLGLPVVYGILLYLAGAPRRAREAAIVPVVALAKIESLRASGTETGDIPVDFVLTVAPDGAATYRVKIQHGVNLVDIPNHRPGGILVVQYPPNRPWKAQIVDRPSPEWERRAAGAVIESAPETSLVQEQAEGCGYGALTLFGLLLGAALVLFLFRAELFGPESRTGSEETQSSTSSSVTTSSSGSATVTVGQSLLGEGELRRAIDSLAEAADVSQVVTVVIEERRLTVVFAPTDAQVPRFDLRTLAVDGLPALVKRATTTIDVGSPQTWQVTIVPFGNVVSSRVIVTGPGGSGSLADGG
;
A
#
# COMPACT_ATOMS: atom_id res chain seq x y z
N MET A 1 -10.35 41.14 35.50
CA MET A 1 -10.81 39.73 35.42
C MET A 1 -11.01 39.41 33.94
N SER A 2 -9.98 38.91 33.25
CA SER A 2 -10.08 38.57 31.84
C SER A 2 -10.50 37.11 31.71
N ALA A 3 -11.58 36.87 30.96
CA ALA A 3 -12.13 35.57 30.70
C ALA A 3 -11.09 34.67 30.00
N VAL A 4 -10.87 33.49 30.57
CA VAL A 4 -10.16 32.38 29.92
C VAL A 4 -10.93 32.06 28.63
N PRO A 5 -10.30 32.10 27.44
CA PRO A 5 -10.98 31.69 26.22
C PRO A 5 -11.36 30.22 26.35
N GLU A 6 -12.66 29.96 26.26
CA GLU A 6 -13.25 28.64 26.37
C GLU A 6 -12.68 27.72 25.27
N PRO A 7 -12.28 26.48 25.58
CA PRO A 7 -11.70 25.58 24.60
C PRO A 7 -12.72 25.34 23.49
N THR A 8 -12.46 25.91 22.32
CA THR A 8 -13.31 25.74 21.15
C THR A 8 -13.25 24.28 20.74
N ARG A 9 -14.34 23.55 20.98
CA ARG A 9 -14.47 22.13 20.61
C ARG A 9 -14.11 21.96 19.14
N PRO A 10 -13.38 20.89 18.76
CA PRO A 10 -13.10 20.63 17.36
C PRO A 10 -14.42 20.60 16.60
N GLY A 11 -14.54 21.45 15.58
CA GLY A 11 -15.76 21.55 14.81
C GLY A 11 -16.12 20.18 14.21
N PRO A 12 -17.43 19.86 14.08
CA PRO A 12 -17.89 18.54 13.60
C PRO A 12 -17.26 18.15 12.25
N LEU A 13 -16.92 19.15 11.43
CA LEU A 13 -16.30 18.99 10.13
C LEU A 13 -14.88 18.40 10.20
N ALA A 14 -14.10 18.69 11.24
CA ALA A 14 -12.77 18.10 11.45
C ALA A 14 -12.87 16.61 11.82
N LEU A 15 -13.88 16.26 12.63
CA LEU A 15 -14.16 14.88 13.03
C LEU A 15 -14.62 14.02 11.84
N VAL A 16 -15.57 14.54 11.04
CA VAL A 16 -16.03 13.88 9.81
C VAL A 16 -14.86 13.67 8.84
N ARG A 17 -13.98 14.66 8.69
CA ARG A 17 -12.81 14.55 7.81
C ARG A 17 -11.85 13.45 8.25
N GLY A 18 -11.57 13.33 9.55
CA GLY A 18 -10.71 12.29 10.11
C GLY A 18 -11.28 10.89 9.87
N PHE A 19 -12.56 10.70 10.16
CA PHE A 19 -13.26 9.44 9.90
C PHE A 19 -13.27 9.05 8.42
N LEU A 20 -13.56 10.01 7.54
CA LEU A 20 -13.59 9.78 6.09
C LEU A 20 -12.19 9.41 5.55
N SER A 21 -11.13 10.09 6.02
CA SER A 21 -9.75 9.71 5.66
C SER A 21 -9.40 8.31 6.15
N GLY A 22 -9.86 7.95 7.34
CA GLY A 22 -9.71 6.61 7.89
C GLY A 22 -10.29 5.55 6.96
N ILE A 23 -11.58 5.69 6.60
CA ILE A 23 -12.27 4.75 5.71
C ILE A 23 -11.52 4.59 4.39
N VAL A 24 -11.14 5.69 3.76
CA VAL A 24 -10.42 5.65 2.49
C VAL A 24 -9.10 4.89 2.63
N ILE A 25 -8.30 5.15 3.67
CA ILE A 25 -7.03 4.45 3.89
C ILE A 25 -7.26 2.94 4.14
N GLY A 26 -8.24 2.60 4.99
CA GLY A 26 -8.56 1.21 5.30
C GLY A 26 -9.05 0.42 4.08
N THR A 27 -9.98 1.00 3.31
CA THR A 27 -10.54 0.38 2.11
C THR A 27 -9.49 0.25 1.01
N THR A 28 -8.63 1.25 0.80
CA THR A 28 -7.60 1.20 -0.25
C THR A 28 -6.53 0.15 0.03
N LEU A 29 -5.99 0.15 1.24
CA LEU A 29 -4.96 -0.80 1.64
C LEU A 29 -5.49 -2.23 1.60
N CYS A 30 -6.71 -2.45 2.08
CA CYS A 30 -7.33 -3.77 2.07
C CYS A 30 -7.71 -4.21 0.64
N ALA A 31 -8.31 -3.34 -0.18
CA ALA A 31 -8.65 -3.66 -1.57
C ALA A 31 -7.41 -3.97 -2.43
N PHE A 32 -6.30 -3.28 -2.19
CA PHE A 32 -5.05 -3.58 -2.89
C PHE A 32 -4.49 -4.96 -2.52
N VAL A 33 -4.42 -5.29 -1.22
CA VAL A 33 -3.92 -6.59 -0.75
C VAL A 33 -4.83 -7.74 -1.21
N VAL A 34 -6.15 -7.58 -1.07
CA VAL A 34 -7.12 -8.59 -1.52
C VAL A 34 -7.10 -8.74 -3.04
N GLY A 35 -6.93 -7.64 -3.78
CA GLY A 35 -6.82 -7.67 -5.24
C GLY A 35 -5.59 -8.42 -5.73
N ILE A 36 -4.47 -8.35 -5.00
CA ILE A 36 -3.28 -9.16 -5.27
C ILE A 36 -3.55 -10.63 -4.99
N ILE A 37 -4.21 -10.96 -3.87
CA ILE A 37 -4.50 -12.35 -3.47
C ILE A 37 -5.45 -13.03 -4.47
N ILE A 38 -6.46 -12.31 -4.96
CA ILE A 38 -7.47 -12.84 -5.89
C ILE A 38 -7.07 -12.59 -7.36
N GLU A 39 -5.91 -11.96 -7.62
CA GLU A 39 -5.46 -11.52 -8.95
C GLU A 39 -6.51 -10.66 -9.71
N TYR A 40 -7.38 -9.96 -8.97
CA TYR A 40 -8.45 -9.16 -9.54
C TYR A 40 -7.98 -7.74 -9.85
N VAL A 41 -7.52 -7.53 -11.08
CA VAL A 41 -6.98 -6.27 -11.61
C VAL A 41 -7.86 -5.04 -11.32
N PRO A 42 -9.20 -5.08 -11.46
CA PRO A 42 -10.05 -3.93 -11.13
C PRO A 42 -9.97 -3.51 -9.67
N LEU A 43 -9.76 -4.44 -8.72
CA LEU A 43 -9.57 -4.11 -7.30
C LEU A 43 -8.26 -3.39 -7.05
N ILE A 44 -7.20 -3.80 -7.76
CA ILE A 44 -5.87 -3.20 -7.66
C ILE A 44 -5.93 -1.75 -8.15
N ILE A 45 -6.57 -1.52 -9.31
CA ILE A 45 -6.75 -0.18 -9.88
C ILE A 45 -7.64 0.68 -8.97
N ALA A 46 -8.74 0.13 -8.43
CA ALA A 46 -9.61 0.86 -7.52
C ALA A 46 -8.90 1.21 -6.19
N GLY A 47 -8.11 0.29 -5.65
CA GLY A 47 -7.31 0.47 -4.43
C GLY A 47 -6.26 1.59 -4.59
N LEU A 48 -5.65 1.73 -5.76
CA LEU A 48 -4.67 2.78 -6.05
C LEU A 48 -5.32 4.11 -6.50
N GLY A 49 -6.49 4.05 -7.14
CA GLY A 49 -7.19 5.23 -7.65
C GLY A 49 -7.95 6.02 -6.58
N LEU A 50 -8.58 5.33 -5.63
CA LEU A 50 -9.37 5.95 -4.57
C LEU A 50 -8.58 6.95 -3.66
N PRO A 51 -7.32 6.69 -3.22
CA PRO A 51 -6.57 7.65 -2.41
C PRO A 51 -6.12 8.87 -3.23
N VAL A 52 -5.86 8.70 -4.53
CA VAL A 52 -5.51 9.80 -5.45
C VAL A 52 -6.71 10.73 -5.62
N VAL A 53 -7.89 10.18 -5.92
CA VAL A 53 -9.13 10.96 -6.05
C VAL A 53 -9.48 11.67 -4.74
N TYR A 54 -9.34 10.97 -3.61
CA TYR A 54 -9.59 11.56 -2.30
C TYR A 54 -8.61 12.70 -1.96
N GLY A 55 -7.32 12.53 -2.27
CA GLY A 55 -6.31 13.57 -2.10
C GLY A 55 -6.61 14.82 -2.94
N ILE A 56 -7.04 14.63 -4.20
CA ILE A 56 -7.45 15.71 -5.10
C ILE A 56 -8.67 16.45 -4.53
N LEU A 57 -9.70 15.74 -4.06
CA LEU A 57 -10.88 16.34 -3.45
C LEU A 57 -10.53 17.16 -2.20
N LEU A 58 -9.65 16.66 -1.34
CA LEU A 58 -9.18 17.40 -0.16
C LEU A 58 -8.37 18.65 -0.54
N TYR A 59 -7.57 18.57 -1.60
CA TYR A 59 -6.83 19.71 -2.11
C TYR A 59 -7.77 20.79 -2.66
N LEU A 60 -8.74 20.41 -3.51
CA LEU A 60 -9.73 21.33 -4.07
C LEU A 60 -10.63 21.94 -2.98
N ALA A 61 -11.10 21.15 -2.01
CA ALA A 61 -11.90 21.65 -0.90
C ALA A 61 -11.11 22.61 0.01
N GLY A 62 -9.79 22.43 0.12
CA GLY A 62 -8.89 23.31 0.85
C GLY A 62 -8.50 24.59 0.10
N ALA A 63 -8.54 24.59 -1.24
CA ALA A 63 -8.10 25.69 -2.08
C ALA A 63 -8.79 27.04 -1.81
N PRO A 64 -10.14 27.15 -1.72
CA PRO A 64 -10.78 28.44 -1.47
C PRO A 64 -10.46 28.98 -0.07
N ARG A 65 -10.28 28.09 0.90
CA ARG A 65 -9.85 28.45 2.25
C ARG A 65 -8.39 28.93 2.25
N ARG A 66 -7.49 28.24 1.54
CA ARG A 66 -6.08 28.66 1.37
C ARG A 66 -5.95 30.00 0.66
N ALA A 67 -6.77 30.25 -0.36
CA ALA A 67 -6.80 31.54 -1.05
C ALA A 67 -7.28 32.68 -0.13
N ARG A 68 -8.32 32.44 0.67
CA ARG A 68 -8.78 33.40 1.69
C ARG A 68 -7.74 33.64 2.77
N GLU A 69 -7.02 32.60 3.19
CA GLU A 69 -5.95 32.70 4.19
C GLU A 69 -4.72 33.45 3.66
N ALA A 70 -4.39 33.30 2.37
CA ALA A 70 -3.32 34.05 1.72
C ALA A 70 -3.69 35.53 1.44
N ALA A 71 -4.98 35.85 1.35
CA ALA A 71 -5.45 37.22 1.15
C ALA A 71 -5.39 38.08 2.43
N ILE A 72 -5.15 37.49 3.59
CA ILE A 72 -5.04 38.23 4.85
C ILE A 72 -3.66 38.88 4.91
N VAL A 73 -3.65 40.22 4.91
CA VAL A 73 -2.41 40.99 5.01
C VAL A 73 -1.73 40.68 6.35
N PRO A 74 -0.48 40.17 6.34
CA PRO A 74 0.26 39.90 7.57
C PRO A 74 0.58 41.20 8.29
N VAL A 75 0.42 41.21 9.61
CA VAL A 75 0.78 42.33 10.48
C VAL A 75 2.23 42.17 10.91
N VAL A 76 2.98 43.26 10.86
CA VAL A 76 4.38 43.32 11.32
C VAL A 76 4.41 43.89 12.74
N ALA A 77 5.12 43.23 13.65
CA ALA A 77 5.27 43.65 15.03
C ALA A 77 6.68 43.36 15.55
N LEU A 78 7.04 43.99 16.67
CA LEU A 78 8.27 43.68 17.38
C LEU A 78 8.06 42.49 18.31
N ALA A 79 9.07 41.65 18.44
CA ALA A 79 9.05 40.52 19.35
C ALA A 79 10.36 40.37 20.11
N LYS A 80 10.27 40.10 21.40
CA LYS A 80 11.42 39.79 22.26
C LYS A 80 11.64 38.29 22.34
N ILE A 81 12.88 37.85 22.20
CA ILE A 81 13.27 36.44 22.41
C ILE A 81 13.29 36.17 23.91
N GLU A 82 12.42 35.33 24.43
CA GLU A 82 12.44 34.89 25.83
C GLU A 82 13.40 33.71 26.01
N SER A 83 13.29 32.72 25.13
CA SER A 83 14.17 31.55 25.13
C SER A 83 14.30 30.98 23.72
N LEU A 84 15.41 30.29 23.50
CA LEU A 84 15.72 29.57 22.27
C LEU A 84 16.15 28.15 22.63
N ARG A 85 15.66 27.17 21.89
CA ARG A 85 16.05 25.77 22.02
C ARG A 85 16.31 25.20 20.64
N ALA A 86 17.57 24.91 20.33
CA ALA A 86 17.91 24.20 19.11
C ALA A 86 17.38 22.76 19.18
N SER A 87 16.64 22.33 18.16
CA SER A 87 16.15 20.97 18.00
C SER A 87 16.69 20.40 16.70
N GLY A 88 17.86 19.77 16.71
CA GLY A 88 18.36 19.07 15.53
C GLY A 88 19.88 18.93 15.45
N THR A 89 20.30 17.92 14.70
CA THR A 89 21.69 17.54 14.40
C THR A 89 21.98 17.76 12.92
N GLU A 90 23.10 18.44 12.64
CA GLU A 90 23.88 18.40 11.39
C GLU A 90 23.14 18.68 10.06
N THR A 91 22.49 19.83 9.93
CA THR A 91 22.19 20.42 8.62
C THR A 91 22.49 21.93 8.65
N GLY A 92 22.79 22.54 7.49
CA GLY A 92 23.27 23.93 7.41
C GLY A 92 22.36 24.99 8.02
N ASP A 93 21.04 24.72 8.05
CA ASP A 93 20.06 25.46 8.84
C ASP A 93 19.63 24.61 10.03
N ILE A 94 19.76 25.15 11.24
CA ILE A 94 19.38 24.46 12.47
C ILE A 94 17.94 24.85 12.80
N PRO A 95 17.02 23.88 12.99
CA PRO A 95 15.69 24.19 13.48
C PRO A 95 15.80 24.68 14.93
N VAL A 96 15.37 25.92 15.19
CA VAL A 96 15.36 26.49 16.53
C VAL A 96 13.93 26.80 16.95
N ASP A 97 13.55 26.25 18.10
CA ASP A 97 12.32 26.60 18.81
C ASP A 97 12.53 27.94 19.53
N PHE A 98 11.83 28.97 19.08
CA PHE A 98 11.80 30.29 19.72
C PHE A 98 10.55 30.47 20.55
N VAL A 99 10.73 30.92 21.80
CA VAL A 99 9.64 31.48 22.60
C VAL A 99 9.77 32.99 22.52
N LEU A 100 8.79 33.63 21.88
CA LEU A 100 8.81 35.06 21.61
C LEU A 100 7.68 35.76 22.37
N THR A 101 7.95 36.92 22.95
CA THR A 101 6.93 37.87 23.42
C THR A 101 6.68 38.89 22.31
N VAL A 102 5.54 38.83 21.65
CA VAL A 102 5.16 39.75 20.56
C VAL A 102 4.44 40.96 21.14
N ALA A 103 4.90 42.16 20.77
CA ALA A 103 4.35 43.45 21.15
C ALA A 103 3.81 44.17 19.90
N PRO A 104 2.54 43.92 19.51
CA PRO A 104 1.91 44.65 18.43
C PRO A 104 1.57 46.10 18.81
N ASP A 105 1.72 47.02 17.85
CA ASP A 105 1.39 48.43 18.03
C ASP A 105 -0.11 48.59 18.37
N GLY A 106 -0.40 49.03 19.59
CA GLY A 106 -1.77 49.31 20.06
C GLY A 106 -2.56 48.10 20.60
N ALA A 107 -1.92 46.94 20.81
CA ALA A 107 -2.56 45.76 21.41
C ALA A 107 -1.70 45.15 22.54
N ALA A 108 -2.32 44.26 23.34
CA ALA A 108 -1.65 43.62 24.46
C ALA A 108 -0.51 42.70 23.99
N THR A 109 0.56 42.65 24.77
CA THR A 109 1.66 41.72 24.53
C THR A 109 1.21 40.28 24.76
N TYR A 110 1.64 39.37 23.89
CA TYR A 110 1.33 37.95 24.00
C TYR A 110 2.58 37.11 23.75
N ARG A 111 2.62 35.90 24.29
CA ARG A 111 3.75 34.99 24.13
C ARG A 111 3.41 33.93 23.09
N VAL A 112 4.35 33.58 22.22
CA VAL A 112 4.16 32.59 21.16
C VAL A 112 5.36 31.67 21.07
N LYS A 113 5.11 30.39 20.76
CA LYS A 113 6.17 29.45 20.41
C LYS A 113 6.17 29.25 18.89
N ILE A 114 7.30 29.49 18.24
CA ILE A 114 7.48 29.27 16.81
C ILE A 114 8.74 28.44 16.55
N GLN A 115 8.79 27.78 15.40
CA GLN A 115 9.97 27.07 14.92
C GLN A 115 10.50 27.80 13.68
N HIS A 116 11.76 28.24 13.70
CA HIS A 116 12.41 28.92 12.59
C HIS A 116 13.77 28.29 12.31
N GLY A 117 14.09 28.10 11.04
CA GLY A 117 15.41 27.65 10.61
C GLY A 117 16.38 28.81 10.66
N VAL A 118 17.44 28.70 11.44
CA VAL A 118 18.47 29.73 11.53
C VAL A 118 19.79 29.17 11.03
N ASN A 119 20.45 29.93 10.17
CA ASN A 119 21.77 29.59 9.70
C ASN A 119 22.76 29.61 10.87
N LEU A 120 23.66 28.63 10.93
CA LEU A 120 24.72 28.52 11.94
C LEU A 120 25.49 29.83 12.17
N VAL A 121 25.73 30.61 11.10
CA VAL A 121 26.47 31.88 11.16
C VAL A 121 25.68 32.98 11.88
N ASP A 122 24.35 32.93 11.81
CA ASP A 122 23.45 33.96 12.35
C ASP A 122 22.98 33.66 13.76
N ILE A 123 23.22 32.45 14.30
CA ILE A 123 22.90 32.08 15.69
C ILE A 123 23.40 33.09 16.72
N PRO A 124 24.63 33.64 16.65
CA PRO A 124 25.10 34.62 17.63
C PRO A 124 24.28 35.92 17.67
N ASN A 125 23.57 36.23 16.58
CA ASN A 125 22.70 37.41 16.47
C ASN A 125 21.33 37.18 17.15
N HIS A 126 20.95 35.93 17.38
CA HIS A 126 19.70 35.56 18.05
C HIS A 126 19.96 35.17 19.51
N ARG A 127 20.02 36.16 20.41
CA ARG A 127 20.24 35.93 21.85
C ARG A 127 18.94 36.08 22.66
N PRO A 128 18.77 35.34 23.77
CA PRO A 128 17.70 35.61 24.72
C PRO A 128 17.76 37.08 25.18
N GLY A 129 16.61 37.74 25.19
CA GLY A 129 16.45 39.17 25.43
C GLY A 129 16.55 40.05 24.19
N GLY A 130 17.00 39.52 23.05
CA GLY A 130 17.08 40.25 21.78
C GLY A 130 15.70 40.59 21.22
N ILE A 131 15.62 41.68 20.46
CA ILE A 131 14.39 42.15 19.82
C ILE A 131 14.48 41.88 18.32
N LEU A 132 13.46 41.23 17.78
CA LEU A 132 13.31 40.85 16.38
C LEU A 132 12.03 41.46 15.82
N VAL A 133 11.97 41.50 14.50
CA VAL A 133 10.76 41.86 13.75
C VAL A 133 10.07 40.57 13.32
N VAL A 134 8.80 40.43 13.68
CA VAL A 134 7.98 39.27 13.29
C VAL A 134 6.81 39.71 12.45
N GLN A 135 6.46 38.90 11.47
CA GLN A 135 5.19 39.02 10.75
C GLN A 135 4.26 37.91 11.20
N TYR A 136 2.99 38.23 11.43
CA TYR A 136 1.99 37.22 11.75
C TYR A 136 0.62 37.58 11.15
N PRO A 137 -0.16 36.58 10.73
CA PRO A 137 -1.54 36.81 10.34
C PRO A 137 -2.39 37.06 11.62
N PRO A 138 -3.21 38.12 11.68
CA PRO A 138 -3.89 38.55 12.90
C PRO A 138 -4.89 37.50 13.45
N ASN A 139 -5.38 36.61 12.60
CA ASN A 139 -6.27 35.52 12.99
C ASN A 139 -5.53 34.25 13.48
N ARG A 140 -4.20 34.16 13.29
CA ARG A 140 -3.36 33.03 13.73
C ARG A 140 -2.01 33.52 14.23
N PRO A 141 -1.96 34.16 15.41
CA PRO A 141 -0.71 34.68 15.98
C PRO A 141 0.35 33.59 16.21
N TRP A 142 -0.04 32.32 16.33
CA TRP A 142 0.91 31.18 16.43
C TRP A 142 1.66 30.86 15.14
N LYS A 143 1.27 31.41 13.99
CA LYS A 143 2.00 31.30 12.71
C LYS A 143 2.92 32.49 12.45
N ALA A 144 3.45 33.09 13.51
CA ALA A 144 4.42 34.17 13.38
C ALA A 144 5.71 33.67 12.70
N GLN A 145 6.28 34.52 11.84
CA GLN A 145 7.53 34.27 11.13
C GLN A 145 8.51 35.40 11.43
N ILE A 146 9.77 35.06 11.65
CA ILE A 146 10.84 36.04 11.83
C ILE A 146 11.16 36.64 10.45
N VAL A 147 11.24 37.97 10.39
CA VAL A 147 11.62 38.68 9.17
C VAL A 147 13.13 38.87 9.17
N ASP A 148 13.85 38.04 8.40
CA ASP A 148 15.33 38.04 8.39
C ASP A 148 15.93 39.35 7.84
N ARG A 149 15.20 40.07 6.96
CA ARG A 149 15.59 41.39 6.43
C ARG A 149 14.45 42.40 6.61
N PRO A 150 14.32 43.02 7.79
CA PRO A 150 13.32 44.03 8.02
C PRO A 150 13.62 45.31 7.24
N SER A 151 12.62 46.18 7.07
CA SER A 151 12.88 47.50 6.48
C SER A 151 13.70 48.36 7.44
N PRO A 152 14.46 49.36 6.94
CA PRO A 152 15.33 50.21 7.78
C PRO A 152 14.58 51.00 8.86
N GLU A 153 13.26 51.15 8.71
CA GLU A 153 12.40 51.78 9.72
C GLU A 153 12.15 50.84 10.91
N TRP A 154 11.92 49.55 10.63
CA TRP A 154 11.70 48.54 11.66
C TRP A 154 12.99 48.14 12.38
N GLU A 155 14.13 48.13 11.68
CA GLU A 155 15.45 47.93 12.30
C GLU A 155 15.75 49.01 13.35
N ARG A 156 15.48 50.28 13.02
CA ARG A 156 15.66 51.39 13.97
C ARG A 156 14.74 51.28 15.18
N ARG A 157 13.49 50.83 14.98
CA ARG A 157 12.55 50.59 16.09
C ARG A 157 12.98 49.42 16.96
N ALA A 158 13.45 48.33 16.36
CA ALA A 158 13.94 47.17 17.10
C ALA A 158 15.19 47.49 17.93
N ALA A 159 16.11 48.30 17.41
CA ALA A 159 17.35 48.67 18.10
C ALA A 159 17.14 49.52 19.37
N GLY A 160 16.05 50.31 19.43
CA GLY A 160 15.74 51.19 20.56
C GLY A 160 14.59 50.71 21.45
N ALA A 161 13.91 49.63 21.09
CA ALA A 161 12.76 49.14 21.84
C ALA A 161 13.17 48.44 23.14
N VAL A 162 12.32 48.55 24.17
CA VAL A 162 12.40 47.73 25.38
C VAL A 162 11.03 47.12 25.57
N ILE A 163 10.93 45.81 25.37
CA ILE A 163 9.66 45.06 25.52
C ILE A 163 9.67 44.35 26.87
N GLU A 164 8.63 44.60 27.66
CA GLU A 164 8.39 43.87 28.90
C GLU A 164 7.96 42.42 28.59
N SER A 165 8.53 41.48 29.33
CA SER A 165 8.25 40.06 29.15
C SER A 165 6.79 39.75 29.52
N ALA A 166 6.04 39.16 28.60
CA ALA A 166 4.65 38.77 28.85
C ALA A 166 4.60 37.57 29.81
N PRO A 167 3.53 37.42 30.62
CA PRO A 167 3.35 36.26 31.49
C PRO A 167 3.35 34.93 30.73
N GLU A 168 3.86 33.87 31.34
CA GLU A 168 3.89 32.53 30.72
C GLU A 168 2.49 32.00 30.41
N THR A 169 1.48 32.47 31.14
CA THR A 169 0.06 32.13 30.94
C THR A 169 -0.53 32.72 29.65
N SER A 170 0.17 33.66 29.00
CA SER A 170 -0.23 34.27 27.72
C SER A 170 0.36 33.56 26.51
N LEU A 171 0.86 32.32 26.70
CA LEU A 171 1.42 31.50 25.64
C LEU A 171 0.32 31.00 24.69
N VAL A 172 0.30 31.57 23.49
CA VAL A 172 -0.54 31.12 22.39
C VAL A 172 0.21 30.06 21.61
N GLN A 173 -0.27 28.82 21.68
CA GLN A 173 0.25 27.69 20.89
C GLN A 173 -0.73 27.33 19.77
N GLU A 174 -0.21 26.67 18.73
CA GLU A 174 -1.06 25.99 17.77
C GLU A 174 -1.95 24.99 18.52
N GLN A 175 -3.26 25.11 18.33
CA GLN A 175 -4.22 24.24 18.97
C GLN A 175 -4.03 22.84 18.36
N ALA A 176 -3.38 21.95 19.11
CA ALA A 176 -3.11 20.58 18.67
C ALA A 176 -4.43 19.96 18.20
N GLU A 177 -4.45 19.46 16.96
CA GLU A 177 -5.59 18.70 16.43
C GLU A 177 -5.84 17.55 17.42
N GLY A 178 -6.98 17.64 18.13
CA GLY A 178 -7.19 16.85 19.33
C GLY A 178 -7.16 15.35 19.05
N CYS A 179 -6.78 14.57 20.07
CA CYS A 179 -6.77 13.10 20.09
C CYS A 179 -7.99 12.43 19.42
N GLY A 180 -9.17 13.09 19.47
CA GLY A 180 -10.39 12.63 18.80
C GLY A 180 -10.29 12.52 17.28
N TYR A 181 -9.46 13.34 16.60
CA TYR A 181 -9.20 13.22 15.17
C TYR A 181 -8.46 11.92 14.86
N GLY A 182 -7.39 11.61 15.61
CA GLY A 182 -6.65 10.36 15.46
C GLY A 182 -7.51 9.12 15.74
N ALA A 183 -8.31 9.16 16.80
CA ALA A 183 -9.21 8.06 17.17
C ALA A 183 -10.27 7.77 16.09
N LEU A 184 -10.93 8.80 15.54
CA LEU A 184 -11.91 8.62 14.46
C LEU A 184 -11.25 8.14 13.16
N THR A 185 -10.03 8.59 12.88
CA THR A 185 -9.27 8.13 11.71
C THR A 185 -8.95 6.64 11.82
N LEU A 186 -8.54 6.17 13.00
CA LEU A 186 -8.32 4.75 13.26
C LEU A 186 -9.61 3.93 13.15
N PHE A 187 -10.73 4.44 13.68
CA PHE A 187 -12.02 3.76 13.61
C PHE A 187 -12.53 3.65 12.17
N GLY A 188 -12.40 4.71 11.39
CA GLY A 188 -12.71 4.69 9.96
C GLY A 188 -11.86 3.68 9.20
N LEU A 189 -10.56 3.60 9.51
CA LEU A 189 -9.63 2.64 8.91
C LEU A 189 -10.06 1.19 9.17
N LEU A 190 -10.36 0.86 10.42
CA LEU A 190 -10.82 -0.48 10.77
C LEU A 190 -12.13 -0.84 10.09
N LEU A 191 -13.08 0.10 10.02
CA LEU A 191 -14.36 -0.11 9.34
C LEU A 191 -14.20 -0.32 7.83
N GLY A 192 -13.35 0.50 7.19
CA GLY A 192 -13.06 0.39 5.76
C GLY A 192 -12.40 -0.94 5.40
N ALA A 193 -11.47 -1.41 6.23
CA ALA A 193 -10.85 -2.72 6.07
C ALA A 193 -11.84 -3.87 6.31
N ALA A 194 -12.64 -3.79 7.38
CA ALA A 194 -13.65 -4.80 7.70
C ALA A 194 -14.70 -4.94 6.59
N LEU A 195 -15.12 -3.83 5.97
CA LEU A 195 -16.07 -3.85 4.85
C LEU A 195 -15.52 -4.63 3.65
N VAL A 196 -14.26 -4.39 3.27
CA VAL A 196 -13.61 -5.09 2.15
C VAL A 196 -13.46 -6.58 2.48
N LEU A 197 -12.96 -6.91 3.67
CA LEU A 197 -12.82 -8.31 4.09
C LEU A 197 -14.17 -9.03 4.16
N PHE A 198 -15.25 -8.34 4.55
CA PHE A 198 -16.58 -8.91 4.60
C PHE A 198 -17.15 -9.16 3.20
N LEU A 199 -17.02 -8.20 2.28
CA LEU A 199 -17.50 -8.34 0.90
C LEU A 199 -16.77 -9.44 0.12
N PHE A 200 -15.46 -9.56 0.31
CA PHE A 200 -14.64 -10.57 -0.35
C PHE A 200 -14.46 -11.84 0.47
N ARG A 201 -15.18 -11.98 1.61
CA ARG A 201 -15.05 -13.14 2.51
C ARG A 201 -15.27 -14.47 1.80
N ALA A 202 -16.23 -14.53 0.87
CA ALA A 202 -16.57 -15.76 0.16
C ALA A 202 -15.48 -16.18 -0.85
N GLU A 203 -14.77 -15.21 -1.45
CA GLU A 203 -13.66 -15.49 -2.36
C GLU A 203 -12.34 -15.73 -1.61
N LEU A 204 -12.13 -15.08 -0.46
CA LEU A 204 -10.95 -15.26 0.40
C LEU A 204 -10.99 -16.55 1.24
N PHE A 205 -12.18 -16.98 1.67
CA PHE A 205 -12.35 -18.07 2.63
C PHE A 205 -13.34 -19.15 2.19
N GLY A 206 -13.94 -19.02 1.01
CA GLY A 206 -14.71 -20.11 0.42
C GLY A 206 -13.78 -21.19 -0.13
N PRO A 207 -14.16 -22.47 -0.10
CA PRO A 207 -13.51 -23.46 -0.93
C PRO A 207 -13.64 -23.01 -2.39
N GLU A 208 -12.56 -22.99 -3.17
CA GLU A 208 -12.49 -22.46 -4.53
C GLU A 208 -13.72 -22.83 -5.38
N SER A 209 -14.75 -21.97 -5.38
CA SER A 209 -15.88 -22.07 -6.28
C SER A 209 -15.56 -21.16 -7.44
N ARG A 210 -15.03 -21.76 -8.52
CA ARG A 210 -14.88 -21.14 -9.83
C ARG A 210 -16.24 -20.62 -10.32
N THR A 211 -16.56 -19.38 -9.99
CA THR A 211 -17.45 -18.52 -10.80
C THR A 211 -16.56 -17.97 -11.92
N GLY A 212 -16.48 -18.56 -13.11
CA GLY A 212 -17.59 -19.17 -13.83
C GLY A 212 -18.55 -18.06 -14.27
N SER A 213 -18.08 -17.11 -15.09
CA SER A 213 -18.99 -16.31 -15.90
C SER A 213 -19.79 -17.28 -16.75
N GLU A 214 -21.08 -17.34 -16.46
CA GLU A 214 -22.07 -18.08 -17.22
C GLU A 214 -22.08 -17.58 -18.67
N GLU A 215 -21.58 -18.40 -19.59
CA GLU A 215 -22.33 -18.65 -20.82
C GLU A 215 -22.77 -20.11 -20.81
N THR A 216 -24.09 -20.25 -20.64
CA THR A 216 -24.82 -21.48 -20.80
C THR A 216 -24.64 -21.98 -22.23
N GLN A 217 -23.93 -23.10 -22.39
CA GLN A 217 -24.30 -24.12 -23.37
C GLN A 217 -23.67 -25.47 -22.98
N SER A 218 -24.55 -26.35 -22.52
CA SER A 218 -24.29 -27.76 -22.32
C SER A 218 -23.64 -28.39 -23.55
N SER A 219 -22.44 -28.97 -23.38
CA SER A 219 -21.99 -30.28 -23.89
C SER A 219 -20.46 -30.42 -23.75
N THR A 220 -20.00 -31.37 -22.93
CA THR A 220 -18.63 -31.93 -22.93
C THR A 220 -17.47 -30.91 -22.96
N SER A 221 -17.31 -30.09 -21.91
CA SER A 221 -16.34 -28.99 -21.91
C SER A 221 -14.99 -29.36 -21.28
N SER A 222 -14.00 -29.70 -22.11
CA SER A 222 -12.59 -29.49 -21.78
C SER A 222 -12.29 -28.00 -21.92
N SER A 223 -11.77 -27.34 -20.88
CA SER A 223 -11.40 -25.93 -20.95
C SER A 223 -9.89 -25.78 -20.95
N VAL A 224 -9.37 -25.12 -21.98
CA VAL A 224 -7.96 -24.76 -22.12
C VAL A 224 -7.81 -23.30 -21.70
N THR A 225 -6.99 -23.03 -20.69
CA THR A 225 -6.61 -21.67 -20.29
C THR A 225 -5.14 -21.44 -20.57
N THR A 226 -4.84 -20.44 -21.41
CA THR A 226 -3.49 -20.01 -21.74
C THR A 226 -3.14 -18.75 -20.97
N SER A 227 -2.10 -18.79 -20.14
CA SER A 227 -1.63 -17.64 -19.38
C SER A 227 -0.55 -16.89 -20.16
N SER A 228 -0.54 -15.56 -20.07
CA SER A 228 0.45 -14.68 -20.72
C SER A 228 1.90 -14.94 -20.31
N SER A 229 2.12 -15.72 -19.25
CA SER A 229 3.44 -16.09 -18.69
C SER A 229 4.06 -17.35 -19.31
N GLY A 230 3.57 -17.85 -20.45
CA GLY A 230 4.16 -19.00 -21.15
C GLY A 230 3.78 -20.36 -20.54
N SER A 231 2.61 -20.45 -19.89
CA SER A 231 2.05 -21.72 -19.42
C SER A 231 0.62 -21.90 -19.92
N ALA A 232 0.23 -23.14 -20.16
CA ALA A 232 -1.13 -23.51 -20.51
C ALA A 232 -1.63 -24.61 -19.58
N THR A 233 -2.88 -24.47 -19.14
CA THR A 233 -3.55 -25.46 -18.32
C THR A 233 -4.77 -25.98 -19.05
N VAL A 234 -4.91 -27.29 -19.13
CA VAL A 234 -6.13 -27.96 -19.60
C VAL A 234 -6.79 -28.64 -18.43
N THR A 235 -8.06 -28.32 -18.18
CA THR A 235 -8.87 -29.02 -17.19
C THR A 235 -9.96 -29.83 -17.87
N VAL A 236 -10.07 -31.10 -17.48
CA VAL A 236 -11.04 -32.05 -18.00
C VAL A 236 -12.04 -32.44 -16.92
N GLY A 237 -13.27 -32.75 -17.31
CA GLY A 237 -14.31 -33.20 -16.37
C GLY A 237 -14.09 -34.63 -15.85
N GLN A 238 -13.33 -35.45 -16.59
CA GLN A 238 -13.03 -36.85 -16.29
C GLN A 238 -11.55 -37.05 -15.91
N SER A 239 -11.21 -38.24 -15.39
CA SER A 239 -9.82 -38.55 -15.02
C SER A 239 -8.92 -38.57 -16.26
N LEU A 240 -7.78 -37.88 -16.20
CA LEU A 240 -6.79 -37.87 -17.28
C LEU A 240 -6.16 -39.25 -17.53
N LEU A 241 -6.20 -40.14 -16.54
CA LEU A 241 -5.77 -41.54 -16.70
C LEU A 241 -6.84 -42.43 -17.35
N GLY A 242 -7.99 -41.86 -17.71
CA GLY A 242 -9.01 -42.54 -18.52
C GLY A 242 -8.47 -42.91 -19.90
N GLU A 243 -9.07 -43.94 -20.49
CA GLU A 243 -8.65 -44.46 -21.80
C GLU A 243 -8.72 -43.37 -22.88
N GLY A 244 -7.55 -42.94 -23.35
CA GLY A 244 -7.43 -41.91 -24.40
C GLY A 244 -7.67 -40.46 -23.97
N GLU A 245 -8.04 -40.18 -22.71
CA GLU A 245 -8.37 -38.84 -22.25
C GLU A 245 -7.16 -37.91 -22.20
N LEU A 246 -6.00 -38.39 -21.76
CA LEU A 246 -4.76 -37.60 -21.80
C LEU A 246 -4.33 -37.28 -23.24
N ARG A 247 -4.54 -38.20 -24.20
CA ARG A 247 -4.23 -37.93 -25.61
C ARG A 247 -5.16 -36.85 -26.17
N ARG A 248 -6.46 -36.90 -25.88
CA ARG A 248 -7.42 -35.83 -26.22
C ARG A 248 -7.08 -34.48 -25.58
N ALA A 249 -6.59 -34.48 -24.33
CA ALA A 249 -6.16 -33.27 -23.65
C ALA A 249 -4.90 -32.66 -24.28
N ILE A 250 -3.96 -33.50 -24.73
CA ILE A 250 -2.76 -33.06 -25.46
C ILE A 250 -3.13 -32.54 -26.86
N ASP A 251 -4.03 -33.22 -27.56
CA ASP A 251 -4.49 -32.80 -28.89
C ASP A 251 -5.22 -31.45 -28.83
N SER A 252 -6.12 -31.26 -27.86
CA SER A 252 -6.80 -29.96 -27.66
C SER A 252 -5.84 -28.86 -27.24
N LEU A 253 -4.79 -29.18 -26.47
CA LEU A 253 -3.73 -28.23 -26.17
C LEU A 253 -2.90 -27.88 -27.41
N ALA A 254 -2.62 -28.86 -28.28
CA ALA A 254 -1.85 -28.67 -29.49
C ALA A 254 -2.59 -27.86 -30.56
N GLU A 255 -3.91 -27.78 -30.50
CA GLU A 255 -4.71 -26.83 -31.30
C GLU A 255 -4.57 -25.39 -30.79
N ALA A 256 -4.35 -25.20 -29.49
CA ALA A 256 -4.29 -23.89 -28.84
C ALA A 256 -2.87 -23.32 -28.69
N ALA A 257 -1.83 -24.18 -28.63
CA ALA A 257 -0.45 -23.77 -28.32
C ALA A 257 0.60 -24.66 -29.02
N ASP A 258 1.81 -24.12 -29.17
CA ASP A 258 2.96 -24.85 -29.73
C ASP A 258 3.53 -25.85 -28.71
N VAL A 259 3.03 -27.10 -28.76
CA VAL A 259 3.43 -28.22 -27.90
C VAL A 259 4.82 -28.80 -28.20
N SER A 260 5.56 -28.23 -29.16
CA SER A 260 6.93 -28.64 -29.47
C SER A 260 8.00 -28.01 -28.56
N GLN A 261 7.63 -26.97 -27.79
CA GLN A 261 8.55 -26.19 -26.96
C GLN A 261 8.29 -26.35 -25.46
N VAL A 262 8.06 -27.58 -25.00
CA VAL A 262 7.71 -27.85 -23.60
C VAL A 262 8.96 -28.06 -22.74
N VAL A 263 8.97 -27.41 -21.57
CA VAL A 263 10.03 -27.54 -20.54
C VAL A 263 9.59 -28.47 -19.42
N THR A 264 8.35 -28.34 -18.97
CA THR A 264 7.82 -29.16 -17.87
C THR A 264 6.35 -29.45 -18.10
N VAL A 265 5.94 -30.68 -17.82
CA VAL A 265 4.54 -31.09 -17.80
C VAL A 265 4.21 -31.60 -16.42
N VAL A 266 3.09 -31.14 -15.88
CA VAL A 266 2.52 -31.62 -14.63
C VAL A 266 1.13 -32.18 -14.93
N ILE A 267 0.94 -33.45 -14.61
CA ILE A 267 -0.31 -34.19 -14.83
C ILE A 267 -0.87 -34.56 -13.46
N GLU A 268 -2.11 -34.18 -13.20
CA GLU A 268 -2.88 -34.52 -12.01
C GLU A 268 -4.14 -35.30 -12.44
N GLU A 269 -4.98 -35.66 -11.48
CA GLU A 269 -6.22 -36.42 -11.73
C GLU A 269 -7.09 -35.82 -12.85
N ARG A 270 -7.26 -34.49 -12.89
CA ARG A 270 -8.15 -33.80 -13.86
C ARG A 270 -7.53 -32.56 -14.51
N ARG A 271 -6.22 -32.39 -14.36
CA ARG A 271 -5.51 -31.18 -14.76
C ARG A 271 -4.19 -31.53 -15.43
N LEU A 272 -3.98 -30.97 -16.61
CA LEU A 272 -2.73 -31.00 -17.36
C LEU A 272 -2.18 -29.57 -17.39
N THR A 273 -1.02 -29.34 -16.77
CA THR A 273 -0.34 -28.05 -16.81
C THR A 273 0.97 -28.20 -17.58
N VAL A 274 1.15 -27.35 -18.59
CA VAL A 274 2.32 -27.35 -19.47
C VAL A 274 3.01 -26.00 -19.37
N VAL A 275 4.33 -26.02 -19.19
CA VAL A 275 5.18 -24.83 -19.16
C VAL A 275 6.03 -24.83 -20.41
N PHE A 276 5.94 -23.75 -21.19
CA PHE A 276 6.67 -23.57 -22.44
C PHE A 276 8.00 -22.83 -22.20
N ALA A 277 8.99 -23.14 -23.03
CA ALA A 277 10.24 -22.41 -23.04
C ALA A 277 10.03 -21.00 -23.63
N PRO A 278 10.63 -19.94 -23.07
CA PRO A 278 10.77 -18.68 -23.78
C PRO A 278 11.53 -18.90 -25.10
N THR A 279 11.08 -18.25 -26.18
CA THR A 279 11.61 -18.43 -27.54
C THR A 279 13.14 -18.33 -27.60
N ASP A 280 13.72 -17.43 -26.81
CA ASP A 280 15.16 -17.10 -26.80
C ASP A 280 15.99 -17.88 -25.76
N ALA A 281 15.37 -18.78 -24.98
CA ALA A 281 16.06 -19.48 -23.89
C ALA A 281 16.68 -20.82 -24.35
N GLN A 282 17.98 -21.02 -24.10
CA GLN A 282 18.69 -22.28 -24.33
C GLN A 282 18.42 -23.29 -23.19
N VAL A 283 17.18 -23.78 -23.11
CA VAL A 283 16.76 -24.81 -22.16
C VAL A 283 16.46 -26.09 -22.94
N PRO A 284 16.73 -27.31 -22.39
CA PRO A 284 16.28 -28.56 -23.00
C PRO A 284 14.77 -28.55 -23.23
N ARG A 285 14.33 -28.88 -24.44
CA ARG A 285 12.92 -28.89 -24.87
C ARG A 285 12.55 -30.30 -25.32
N PHE A 286 11.29 -30.66 -25.17
CA PHE A 286 10.76 -31.90 -25.74
C PHE A 286 9.39 -31.66 -26.36
N ASP A 287 9.04 -32.49 -27.35
CA ASP A 287 7.73 -32.48 -28.00
C ASP A 287 6.76 -33.34 -27.20
N LEU A 288 5.68 -32.72 -26.73
CA LEU A 288 4.64 -33.38 -25.94
C LEU A 288 3.95 -34.53 -26.71
N ARG A 289 3.91 -34.46 -28.06
CA ARG A 289 3.30 -35.49 -28.91
C ARG A 289 4.09 -36.79 -28.92
N THR A 290 5.38 -36.72 -28.62
CA THR A 290 6.26 -37.90 -28.56
C THR A 290 6.20 -38.65 -27.23
N LEU A 291 5.45 -38.12 -26.27
CA LEU A 291 5.32 -38.71 -24.94
C LEU A 291 4.61 -40.06 -25.01
N ALA A 292 5.13 -41.05 -24.27
CA ALA A 292 4.51 -42.37 -24.11
C ALA A 292 3.29 -42.31 -23.17
N VAL A 293 2.23 -41.62 -23.62
CA VAL A 293 0.97 -41.40 -22.89
C VAL A 293 0.34 -42.71 -22.40
N ASP A 294 0.50 -43.78 -23.18
CA ASP A 294 -0.10 -45.09 -22.90
C ASP A 294 0.56 -45.81 -21.70
N GLY A 295 1.78 -45.42 -21.31
CA GLY A 295 2.51 -46.01 -20.17
C GLY A 295 2.22 -45.35 -18.82
N LEU A 296 1.70 -44.12 -18.81
CA LEU A 296 1.51 -43.31 -17.60
C LEU A 296 0.48 -43.89 -16.62
N PRO A 297 -0.69 -44.41 -17.05
CA PRO A 297 -1.63 -45.04 -16.12
C PRO A 297 -1.04 -46.24 -15.38
N ALA A 298 -0.21 -47.04 -16.07
CA ALA A 298 0.47 -48.17 -15.46
C ALA A 298 1.54 -47.73 -14.44
N LEU A 299 2.26 -46.64 -14.74
CA LEU A 299 3.24 -46.04 -13.83
C LEU A 299 2.58 -45.51 -12.55
N VAL A 300 1.46 -44.78 -12.67
CA VAL A 300 0.71 -44.27 -11.52
C VAL A 300 0.15 -45.42 -10.69
N LYS A 301 -0.42 -46.45 -11.32
CA LYS A 301 -0.91 -47.65 -10.63
C LYS A 301 0.20 -48.39 -9.89
N ARG A 302 1.41 -48.43 -10.45
CA ARG A 302 2.59 -49.00 -9.77
C ARG A 302 3.01 -48.14 -8.58
N ALA A 303 3.04 -46.82 -8.74
CA ALA A 303 3.42 -45.90 -7.67
C ALA A 303 2.44 -45.97 -6.48
N THR A 304 1.12 -45.98 -6.74
CA THR A 304 0.10 -46.04 -5.69
C THR A 304 0.04 -47.38 -4.97
N THR A 305 0.52 -48.46 -5.59
CA THR A 305 0.58 -49.81 -4.98
C THR A 305 1.90 -50.09 -4.27
N THR A 306 3.00 -49.43 -4.68
CA THR A 306 4.35 -49.69 -4.15
C THR A 306 4.74 -48.72 -3.04
N ILE A 307 4.25 -47.48 -3.08
CA ILE A 307 4.57 -46.44 -2.10
C ILE A 307 3.66 -46.61 -0.88
N ASP A 308 4.26 -46.90 0.28
CA ASP A 308 3.53 -46.99 1.55
C ASP A 308 3.25 -45.59 2.12
N VAL A 309 2.11 -45.02 1.74
CA VAL A 309 1.60 -43.74 2.25
C VAL A 309 0.25 -43.90 2.96
N GLY A 310 -0.09 -45.12 3.37
CA GLY A 310 -1.42 -45.49 3.88
C GLY A 310 -2.45 -45.59 2.74
N SER A 311 -3.47 -44.72 2.75
CA SER A 311 -4.44 -44.61 1.66
C SER A 311 -4.05 -43.48 0.69
N PRO A 312 -3.62 -43.77 -0.55
CA PRO A 312 -3.27 -42.73 -1.50
C PRO A 312 -4.49 -41.87 -1.81
N GLN A 313 -4.38 -40.57 -1.56
CA GLN A 313 -5.46 -39.59 -1.76
C GLN A 313 -5.27 -38.81 -3.06
N THR A 314 -4.02 -38.47 -3.39
CA THR A 314 -3.68 -37.70 -4.58
C THR A 314 -2.40 -38.23 -5.22
N TRP A 315 -2.26 -37.99 -6.52
CA TRP A 315 -1.05 -38.28 -7.28
C TRP A 315 -0.78 -37.15 -8.26
N GLN A 316 0.50 -36.99 -8.59
CA GLN A 316 0.98 -36.03 -9.57
C GLN A 316 2.10 -36.68 -10.36
N VAL A 317 2.06 -36.56 -11.70
CA VAL A 317 3.17 -36.93 -12.57
C VAL A 317 3.85 -35.67 -13.07
N THR A 318 5.14 -35.53 -12.78
CA THR A 318 5.98 -34.46 -13.30
C THR A 318 6.91 -35.04 -14.35
N ILE A 319 6.91 -34.44 -15.53
CA ILE A 319 7.73 -34.86 -16.66
C ILE A 319 8.68 -33.72 -17.00
N VAL A 320 9.97 -34.01 -16.99
CA VAL A 320 11.05 -33.04 -17.23
C VAL A 320 12.09 -33.61 -18.20
N PRO A 321 12.64 -32.81 -19.12
CA PRO A 321 13.72 -33.21 -19.98
C PRO A 321 15.03 -33.29 -19.18
N PHE A 322 15.74 -34.40 -19.34
CA PHE A 322 17.07 -34.62 -18.77
C PHE A 322 18.05 -34.98 -19.90
N GLY A 323 18.71 -33.97 -20.45
CA GLY A 323 19.50 -34.12 -21.68
C GLY A 323 18.61 -34.44 -22.88
N ASN A 324 18.85 -35.58 -23.53
CA ASN A 324 18.07 -36.06 -24.67
C ASN A 324 16.96 -37.06 -24.26
N VAL A 325 16.77 -37.30 -22.97
CA VAL A 325 15.80 -38.27 -22.44
C VAL A 325 14.75 -37.54 -21.62
N VAL A 326 13.49 -37.94 -21.73
CA VAL A 326 12.38 -37.42 -20.94
C VAL A 326 12.24 -38.27 -19.68
N SER A 327 12.39 -37.68 -18.50
CA SER A 327 12.19 -38.37 -17.22
C SER A 327 10.80 -38.07 -16.69
N SER A 328 10.08 -39.12 -16.30
CA SER A 328 8.79 -38.99 -15.62
C SER A 328 8.94 -39.40 -14.15
N ARG A 329 8.32 -38.63 -13.26
CA ARG A 329 8.30 -38.89 -11.81
C ARG A 329 6.88 -38.80 -11.31
N VAL A 330 6.41 -39.85 -10.65
CA VAL A 330 5.14 -39.88 -9.95
C VAL A 330 5.37 -39.55 -8.48
N ILE A 331 4.59 -38.62 -7.94
CA ILE A 331 4.50 -38.34 -6.51
C ILE A 331 3.13 -38.80 -6.06
N VAL A 332 3.07 -39.56 -4.97
CA VAL A 332 1.82 -40.03 -4.37
C VAL A 332 1.77 -39.51 -2.95
N THR A 333 0.63 -38.93 -2.56
CA THR A 333 0.42 -38.35 -1.24
C THR A 333 -0.77 -39.02 -0.55
N GLY A 334 -0.60 -39.34 0.73
CA GLY A 334 -1.61 -39.95 1.58
C GLY A 334 -1.42 -39.54 3.05
N PRO A 335 -2.24 -40.06 3.98
CA PRO A 335 -2.16 -39.72 5.40
C PRO A 335 -0.84 -40.15 6.05
N GLY A 336 -0.12 -41.12 5.47
CA GLY A 336 1.22 -41.54 5.90
C GLY A 336 2.37 -40.66 5.40
N GLY A 337 2.10 -39.64 4.58
CA GLY A 337 3.11 -38.75 4.01
C GLY A 337 3.10 -38.75 2.47
N SER A 338 4.22 -38.40 1.86
CA SER A 338 4.39 -38.41 0.41
C SER A 338 5.58 -39.27 0.01
N GLY A 339 5.44 -40.01 -1.09
CA GLY A 339 6.52 -40.77 -1.71
C GLY A 339 6.63 -40.49 -3.20
N SER A 340 7.79 -40.79 -3.78
CA SER A 340 8.01 -40.59 -5.22
C SER A 340 8.56 -41.84 -5.89
N LEU A 341 8.05 -42.16 -7.07
CA LEU A 341 8.57 -43.19 -7.96
C LEU A 341 8.99 -42.54 -9.28
N ALA A 342 10.27 -42.66 -9.63
CA ALA A 342 10.74 -42.27 -10.95
C ALA A 342 10.55 -43.44 -11.93
N ASP A 343 10.21 -43.11 -13.17
CA ASP A 343 10.33 -44.07 -14.26
C ASP A 343 11.82 -44.24 -14.55
N GLY A 344 12.33 -45.45 -14.32
CA GLY A 344 13.72 -45.77 -14.63
C GLY A 344 13.86 -45.75 -16.14
N GLY A 345 14.62 -44.79 -16.66
CA GLY A 345 14.96 -44.70 -18.09
C GLY A 345 15.71 -45.92 -18.60
#